data_AF-A0A927W5D7-F1
#
_entry.id   AF-A0A927W5D7-F1
#
_cell.length_a   1.000
_cell.length_b   1.000
_cell.length_c   1.000
_cell.angle_alpha   90.00
_cell.angle_beta   90.00
_cell.angle_gamma   90.00
#
_symmetry.space_group_name_H-M   'P 1'
#
loop_
_entity.id
_entity.type
_entity.pdbx_description
1 polymer ?
#
loop_
_entity_poly.entity_id
_entity_poly.type
_entity_poly.pdbx_seq_one_letter_code
_entity_poly.pdbx_strand_id
1 'polypeptide(L)' 'MKLFAVTGTNGKTTVTWMLRQILQHAGRSCGLIGTLGNYLGEEVLPTVNTTPGAAVLEDLLQRMKEQRIGSCALEA' A
#
# COMPACT_ATOMS: atom_id res chain seq x y z
N MET A 1 7.81 7.15 -6.98
CA MET A 1 6.68 6.33 -6.50
C MET A 1 5.43 7.19 -6.43
N LYS A 2 4.28 6.67 -6.87
CA LYS A 2 2.97 7.35 -6.76
C LYS A 2 2.19 6.80 -5.57
N LEU A 3 1.58 7.67 -4.76
CA LEU A 3 0.77 7.26 -3.60
C LEU A 3 -0.71 7.49 -3.90
N PHE A 4 -1.54 6.48 -3.67
CA PHE A 4 -2.99 6.54 -3.79
C PHE A 4 -3.61 6.32 -2.41
N ALA A 5 -3.97 7.40 -1.72
CA ALA A 5 -4.60 7.34 -0.41
C ALA A 5 -6.12 7.22 -0.54
N VAL A 6 -6.71 6.26 0.15
CA VAL A 6 -8.16 6.02 0.18
C VAL A 6 -8.65 6.20 1.61
N THR A 7 -9.50 7.20 1.80
CA THR A 7 -10.16 7.47 3.07
C THR A 7 -11.67 7.29 2.96
N GLY A 8 -12.34 7.17 4.11
CA GLY A 8 -13.78 7.00 4.20
C GLY A 8 -14.19 6.02 5.29
N THR A 9 -15.46 6.08 5.69
CA THR A 9 -16.01 5.22 6.75
C THR A 9 -15.93 3.74 6.35
N ASN A 10 -16.26 3.41 5.10
CA ASN A 10 -16.35 2.04 4.59
C ASN A 10 -15.65 1.90 3.23
N GLY A 11 -15.24 0.68 2.91
CA GLY A 11 -14.74 0.32 1.57
C GLY A 11 -13.27 0.64 1.29
N LYS A 12 -12.53 1.25 2.23
CA LYS A 12 -11.09 1.57 2.08
C LYS A 12 -10.29 0.34 1.63
N THR A 13 -10.39 -0.74 2.39
CA THR A 13 -9.71 -2.01 2.10
C THR A 13 -10.08 -2.54 0.72
N THR A 14 -11.37 -2.63 0.39
CA THR A 14 -11.80 -3.11 -0.92
C THR A 14 -11.23 -2.28 -2.07
N VAL A 15 -11.27 -0.95 -1.94
CA VAL A 15 -10.80 -0.04 -2.99
C VAL A 15 -9.26 -0.05 -3.11
N THR A 16 -8.51 -0.08 -2.01
CA THR A 16 -7.04 -0.18 -2.06
C THR A 16 -6.58 -1.48 -2.70
N TRP A 17 -7.27 -2.59 -2.41
CA TRP A 17 -7.04 -3.88 -3.07
C TRP A 17 -7.36 -3.85 -4.56
N MET A 18 -8.50 -3.28 -4.96
CA MET A 18 -8.84 -3.10 -6.37
C MET A 18 -7.78 -2.26 -7.10
N LEU A 19 -7.34 -1.14 -6.51
CA LEU A 19 -6.27 -0.30 -7.07
C LEU A 19 -4.97 -1.09 -7.28
N ARG A 20 -4.53 -1.87 -6.28
CA ARG A 20 -3.34 -2.72 -6.39
C ARG A 20 -3.47 -3.71 -7.54
N GLN A 21 -4.60 -4.43 -7.62
CA GLN A 21 -4.84 -5.43 -8.67
C GLN A 21 -4.88 -4.79 -10.06
N ILE A 22 -5.59 -3.67 -10.24
CA ILE A 22 -5.66 -2.95 -11.51
C ILE A 22 -4.26 -2.51 -11.96
N LEU A 23 -3.45 -1.96 -11.05
CA LEU A 23 -2.08 -1.53 -11.37
C LEU A 23 -1.18 -2.72 -11.74
N GLN A 24 -1.27 -3.82 -10.99
CA GLN A 24 -0.53 -5.06 -11.29
C GLN A 24 -0.93 -5.64 -12.66
N HIS A 25 -2.23 -5.72 -12.96
CA HIS A 25 -2.72 -6.15 -14.27
C HIS A 25 -2.29 -5.23 -15.42
N ALA A 26 -2.08 -3.95 -15.14
CA ALA A 26 -1.52 -2.99 -16.10
C ALA A 26 0.02 -3.06 -16.22
N GLY A 27 0.67 -4.06 -15.65
CA GLY A 27 2.12 -4.24 -15.68
C GLY A 27 2.89 -3.27 -14.78
N ARG A 28 2.24 -2.66 -13.78
CA ARG A 28 2.86 -1.71 -12.85
C ARG A 28 2.99 -2.33 -11.46
N SER A 29 4.17 -2.19 -10.86
CA SER A 29 4.38 -2.61 -9.47
C SER A 29 3.61 -1.72 -8.49
N CYS A 30 2.89 -2.35 -7.57
CA CYS A 30 2.06 -1.68 -6.58
C CYS A 30 2.16 -2.36 -5.21
N GLY A 31 2.55 -1.60 -4.19
CA GLY A 31 2.43 -1.98 -2.79
C GLY A 31 1.07 -1.59 -2.20
N LEU A 32 0.78 -2.09 -1.00
CA LEU A 32 -0.43 -1.73 -0.25
C LEU A 32 -0.10 -1.58 1.23
N ILE A 33 -0.64 -0.55 1.88
CA ILE A 33 -0.55 -0.31 3.32
C ILE A 33 -1.98 -0.21 3.83
N GLY A 34 -2.39 -1.12 4.70
CA GLY A 34 -3.80 -1.19 5.09
C GLY A 34 -4.11 -2.29 6.10
N THR A 35 -5.40 -2.45 6.42
CA THR A 35 -5.89 -3.32 7.50
C THR A 35 -5.45 -4.79 7.37
N LEU A 36 -5.29 -5.27 6.13
CA LEU A 36 -4.90 -6.66 5.85
C LEU A 36 -3.39 -6.89 5.76
N GLY A 37 -2.58 -5.92 6.18
CA GLY A 37 -1.13 -5.99 6.16
C GLY A 37 -0.48 -4.99 5.20
N ASN A 38 0.84 -4.91 5.28
CA ASN A 38 1.65 -4.07 4.40
C ASN A 38 2.32 -4.95 3.35
N TYR A 39 1.94 -4.77 2.10
CA TYR A 39 2.42 -5.51 0.94
C TYR A 39 3.48 -4.69 0.20
N LEU A 40 4.72 -5.15 0.24
CA LEU A 40 5.85 -4.58 -0.49
C LEU A 40 6.12 -5.50 -1.69
N GLY A 41 5.29 -5.36 -2.73
CA GLY A 41 5.33 -6.27 -3.87
C GLY A 41 4.77 -7.65 -3.49
N GLU A 42 5.66 -8.65 -3.44
CA GLU A 42 5.37 -10.03 -3.00
C GLU A 42 5.64 -10.24 -1.50
N GLU A 43 6.42 -9.35 -0.86
CA GLU A 43 6.67 -9.41 0.58
C GLU A 43 5.45 -8.90 1.35
N VAL A 44 5.05 -9.63 2.39
CA VAL A 44 3.94 -9.25 3.28
C VAL A 44 4.44 -9.08 4.70
N LEU A 45 4.22 -7.89 5.25
CA LEU A 45 4.52 -7.56 6.63
C LEU A 45 3.22 -7.46 7.43
N PRO A 46 3.16 -8.02 8.65
CA PRO A 46 2.04 -7.80 9.54
C PRO A 46 1.91 -6.32 9.88
N THR A 47 0.69 -5.87 10.14
CA THR A 47 0.41 -4.51 10.60
C THR A 47 -0.42 -4.54 11.87
N VAL A 48 -0.27 -3.49 12.68
CA VAL A 48 -1.09 -3.27 13.88
C VAL A 48 -2.20 -2.26 13.60
N ASN A 49 -1.97 -1.34 12.66
CA ASN A 49 -2.87 -0.22 12.35
C ASN A 49 -3.26 -0.24 10.87
N THR A 50 -4.48 0.21 10.56
CA THR A 50 -4.92 0.47 9.18
C THR A 50 -4.01 1.49 8.49
N THR A 51 -3.67 2.55 9.23
CA THR A 51 -2.76 3.61 8.78
C THR A 51 -1.61 3.68 9.80
N PRO A 52 -0.36 3.34 9.43
CA PRO A 52 0.76 3.40 10.35
C PRO A 52 1.14 4.85 10.69
N GLY A 53 1.83 5.04 11.82
CA GLY A 53 2.39 6.34 12.19
C GLY A 53 3.45 6.82 11.18
N ALA A 54 3.72 8.12 11.16
CA ALA A 54 4.54 8.76 10.13
C ALA A 54 5.93 8.11 9.91
N ALA A 55 6.64 7.76 10.99
CA ALA A 55 7.96 7.12 10.90
C ALA A 55 7.88 5.73 10.26
N VAL A 56 6.88 4.93 10.63
CA VAL A 56 6.67 3.58 10.06
C VAL A 56 6.22 3.69 8.59
N LEU A 57 5.35 4.65 8.29
CA LEU A 57 4.93 4.91 6.91
C LEU A 57 6.14 5.28 6.03
N GLU A 58 7.02 6.16 6.52
CA GLU A 58 8.21 6.59 5.80
C GLU A 58 9.19 5.42 5.55
N ASP A 59 9.44 4.58 6.56
CA ASP A 59 10.24 3.35 6.43
C ASP A 59 9.67 2.39 5.37
N LEU A 60 8.36 2.10 5.44
CA LEU A 60 7.69 1.22 4.48
C LEU A 60 7.81 1.77 3.04
N LEU A 61 7.59 3.08 2.86
CA LEU A 61 7.69 3.74 1.56
C LEU A 61 9.14 3.75 1.04
N GLN A 62 10.13 3.88 1.93
CA GLN A 62 11.53 3.82 1.57
C GLN A 62 11.93 2.41 1.12
N ARG A 63 11.54 1.37 1.86
CA ARG A 63 11.73 -0.04 1.46
C ARG A 63 11.08 -0.36 0.11
N MET A 64 9.88 0.18 -0.14
CA MET A 64 9.22 0.05 -1.45
C MET A 64 10.03 0.68 -2.59
N LYS A 65 10.66 1.85 -2.37
CA LYS A 65 11.54 2.49 -3.37
C LYS A 65 12.77 1.64 -3.65
N GLU A 66 13.40 1.08 -2.63
CA GLU A 66 14.56 0.20 -2.76
C GLU A 66 14.24 -1.05 -3.60
N GLN A 67 13.03 -1.60 -3.42
CA GLN A 67 12.49 -2.68 -4.25
C GLN A 67 11.94 -2.23 -5.62
N ARG A 68 12.13 -0.96 -5.99
CA ARG A 68 11.66 -0.36 -7.26
C ARG A 68 10.15 -0.50 -7.49
N ILE A 69 9.37 -0.44 -6.43
CA ILE A 69 7.91 -0.43 -6.50
C ILE A 69 7.44 0.97 -6.92
N GLY A 70 6.70 1.03 -8.03
CA GLY A 70 6.32 2.28 -8.69
C GLY A 70 5.15 3.00 -8.03
N SER A 71 4.31 2.29 -7.29
CA SER A 71 3.10 2.84 -6.68
C SER A 71 2.73 2.18 -5.34
N CYS A 72 1.96 2.87 -4.50
CA CYS A 72 1.44 2.34 -3.25
C CYS A 72 -0.02 2.76 -3.06
N ALA A 73 -0.89 1.81 -2.73
CA ALA A 73 -2.25 2.07 -2.27
C ALA A 73 -2.27 2.12 -0.73
N LEU A 74 -2.70 3.24 -0.16
CA LEU A 74 -2.68 3.50 1.28
C LEU A 74 -4.12 3.63 1.78
N GLU A 75 -4.50 2.85 2.79
CA GLU A 75 -5.69 3.16 3.59
C GLU A 75 -5.37 4.33 4.53
N ALA A 76 -6.21 5.35 4.52
CA ALA A 76 -6.03 6.59 5.28
C ALA A 76 -7.22 6.90 6.19
#